data_AF-A0A853EQ05-F1
#
_entry.id   AF-A0A853EQ05-F1
#
_cell.length_a   1.000
_cell.length_b   1.000
_cell.length_c   1.000
_cell.angle_alpha   90.00
_cell.angle_beta   90.00
_cell.angle_gamma   90.00
#
_symmetry.space_group_name_H-M   'P 1'
#
loop_
_entity.id
_entity.type
_entity.pdbx_description
1 polymer ?
#
loop_
_entity_poly.entity_id
_entity_poly.type
_entity_poly.pdbx_seq_one_letter_code
_entity_poly.pdbx_strand_id
1 'polypeptide(L)'
;MCAQLSRSRATLLLEVAQLYWEEGLAQEEIASRLGYSRPTVSRMLAQARRAGIVTVTVSHPIQRLMALEKALVQAYGLTEARVSEAGPPGAEEVRGFEHGAREGS
;
A
#
# COMPACT_ATOMS: atom_id res chain seq x y z
N MET A 1 -4.29 22.17 14.03
CA MET A 1 -5.31 22.96 13.33
C MET A 1 -5.69 22.24 12.03
N CYS A 2 -6.67 21.33 12.06
CA CYS A 2 -7.27 20.80 10.85
C CYS A 2 -8.64 21.46 10.69
N ALA A 3 -8.79 22.21 9.60
CA ALA A 3 -9.95 23.02 9.29
C ALA A 3 -11.24 22.17 9.30
N GLN A 4 -12.28 22.74 9.88
CA GLN A 4 -13.65 22.25 9.86
C GLN A 4 -14.10 22.07 8.40
N LEU A 5 -14.03 20.84 7.86
CA LEU A 5 -14.61 20.56 6.56
C LEU A 5 -16.13 20.70 6.68
N SER A 6 -16.71 21.59 5.87
CA SER A 6 -18.16 21.60 5.68
C SER A 6 -18.62 20.23 5.21
N ARG A 7 -19.79 19.78 5.70
CA ARG A 7 -20.39 18.49 5.34
C ARG A 7 -20.43 18.27 3.83
N SER A 8 -20.82 19.29 3.07
CA SER A 8 -20.86 19.24 1.60
C SER A 8 -19.50 18.98 0.97
N ARG A 9 -18.44 19.58 1.54
CA ARG A 9 -17.06 19.38 1.05
C ARG A 9 -16.56 17.98 1.38
N ALA A 10 -16.83 17.48 2.58
CA ALA A 10 -16.44 16.12 2.96
C ALA A 10 -17.13 15.07 2.08
N THR A 11 -18.43 15.24 1.79
CA THR A 11 -19.17 14.35 0.87
C THR A 11 -18.57 14.35 -0.53
N LEU A 12 -18.24 15.52 -1.09
CA LEU A 12 -17.61 15.60 -2.41
C LEU A 12 -16.22 14.90 -2.45
N LEU A 13 -15.42 15.06 -1.39
CA LEU A 13 -14.12 14.39 -1.32
C LEU A 13 -14.24 12.87 -1.19
N LEU A 14 -15.28 12.39 -0.48
CA LEU A 14 -15.59 10.98 -0.37
C LEU A 14 -16.02 10.42 -1.74
N GLU A 15 -16.93 11.08 -2.44
CA GLU A 15 -17.40 10.65 -3.77
C GLU A 15 -16.25 10.56 -4.77
N VAL A 16 -15.40 11.58 -4.84
CA VAL A 16 -14.19 11.57 -5.70
C VAL A 16 -13.25 10.43 -5.33
N ALA A 17 -13.10 10.13 -4.03
CA ALA A 17 -12.27 9.04 -3.56
C ALA A 17 -12.83 7.66 -3.96
N GLN A 18 -14.13 7.44 -3.80
CA GLN A 18 -14.78 6.17 -4.16
C GLN A 18 -14.65 5.90 -5.66
N LEU A 19 -14.92 6.90 -6.50
CA LEU A 19 -14.76 6.79 -7.95
C LEU A 19 -13.32 6.40 -8.35
N TYR A 20 -12.31 6.88 -7.63
CA TYR A 20 -10.91 6.62 -7.95
C TYR A 20 -10.39 5.28 -7.40
N TRP A 21 -10.64 4.97 -6.12
CA TRP A 21 -10.08 3.80 -5.45
C TRP A 21 -10.99 2.57 -5.47
N GLU A 22 -12.31 2.74 -5.42
CA GLU A 22 -13.27 1.62 -5.44
C GLU A 22 -13.68 1.27 -6.87
N GLU A 23 -14.03 2.29 -7.68
CA GLU A 23 -14.45 2.09 -9.08
C GLU A 23 -13.27 2.09 -10.08
N GLY A 24 -12.07 2.51 -9.66
CA GLY A 24 -10.88 2.46 -10.49
C GLY A 24 -10.85 3.45 -11.66
N LEU A 25 -11.69 4.49 -11.64
CA LEU A 25 -11.77 5.46 -12.73
C LEU A 25 -10.54 6.36 -12.81
N ALA A 26 -10.16 6.76 -14.02
CA ALA A 26 -9.11 7.74 -14.24
C ALA A 26 -9.56 9.14 -13.78
N GLN A 27 -8.59 9.99 -13.40
CA GLN A 27 -8.88 11.35 -12.92
C GLN A 27 -9.57 12.20 -14.00
N GLU A 28 -9.29 11.96 -15.27
CA GLU A 28 -9.92 12.58 -16.43
C GLU A 28 -11.41 12.21 -16.57
N GLU A 29 -11.74 10.95 -16.29
CA GLU A 29 -13.13 10.45 -16.35
C GLU A 29 -13.94 11.01 -15.18
N ILE A 30 -13.36 11.01 -13.97
CA ILE A 30 -13.95 11.62 -12.77
C ILE A 30 -14.17 13.12 -12.99
N ALA A 31 -13.19 13.81 -13.57
CA ALA A 31 -13.26 15.22 -13.92
C ALA A 31 -14.45 15.50 -14.86
N SER A 32 -14.56 14.71 -15.92
CA SER A 32 -15.65 14.84 -16.90
C SER A 32 -17.02 14.55 -16.29
N ARG A 33 -17.12 13.52 -15.43
CA ARG A 33 -18.36 13.09 -14.77
C ARG A 33 -18.87 14.11 -13.75
N LEU A 34 -17.96 14.73 -12.99
CA LEU A 34 -18.31 15.67 -11.90
C LEU A 34 -18.22 17.15 -12.32
N GLY A 35 -17.91 17.44 -13.59
CA GLY A 35 -17.80 18.80 -14.10
C GLY A 35 -16.60 19.59 -13.55
N TYR A 36 -15.53 18.89 -13.17
CA TYR A 36 -14.29 19.49 -12.68
C TYR A 36 -13.15 19.31 -13.67
N SER A 37 -12.08 20.09 -13.51
CA SER A 37 -10.84 19.85 -14.24
C SER A 37 -10.01 18.75 -13.57
N ARG A 38 -9.24 17.99 -14.35
CA ARG A 38 -8.33 16.96 -13.85
C ARG A 38 -7.39 17.45 -12.72
N PRO A 39 -6.75 18.64 -12.80
CA PRO A 39 -5.94 19.14 -11.68
C PRO A 39 -6.75 19.38 -10.41
N THR A 40 -8.05 19.71 -10.54
CA THR A 40 -8.94 19.90 -9.40
C THR A 40 -9.25 18.55 -8.74
N VAL A 41 -9.56 17.52 -9.51
CA VAL A 41 -9.76 16.14 -9.01
C VAL A 41 -8.51 15.64 -8.29
N SER A 42 -7.32 15.84 -8.88
CA SER A 42 -6.04 15.51 -8.24
C SER A 42 -5.87 16.19 -6.87
N ARG A 43 -6.17 17.50 -6.79
CA ARG A 43 -6.15 18.24 -5.51
C ARG A 43 -7.18 17.72 -4.51
N MET A 44 -8.36 17.32 -4.96
CA MET A 44 -9.40 16.74 -4.11
C MET A 44 -8.95 15.40 -3.52
N LEU A 45 -8.39 14.48 -4.32
CA LEU A 45 -7.84 13.21 -3.83
C LEU A 45 -6.73 13.45 -2.79
N ALA A 46 -5.83 14.40 -3.05
CA ALA A 46 -4.80 14.78 -2.09
C ALA A 46 -5.39 15.35 -0.79
N GLN A 47 -6.46 16.15 -0.90
CA GLN A 47 -7.18 16.69 0.25
C GLN A 47 -7.90 15.59 1.04
N ALA A 48 -8.53 14.60 0.38
CA ALA A 48 -9.17 13.47 1.02
C ALA A 48 -8.17 12.66 1.86
N ARG A 49 -6.96 12.44 1.35
CA ARG A 49 -5.86 11.81 2.11
C ARG A 49 -5.43 12.65 3.32
N ARG A 50 -5.17 13.95 3.12
CA ARG A 50 -4.75 14.84 4.23
C ARG A 50 -5.80 14.99 5.32
N ALA A 51 -7.08 14.94 4.95
CA ALA A 51 -8.20 15.03 5.88
C ALA A 51 -8.49 13.70 6.60
N GLY A 52 -7.78 12.60 6.26
CA GLY A 52 -8.03 11.28 6.82
C GLY A 52 -9.30 10.60 6.32
N ILE A 53 -9.95 11.14 5.29
CA ILE A 53 -11.12 10.52 4.63
C ILE A 53 -10.69 9.22 3.93
N VAL A 54 -9.43 9.17 3.46
CA VAL A 54 -8.85 7.98 2.82
C VAL A 54 -7.51 7.65 3.44
N THR A 55 -7.33 6.38 3.81
CA THR A 55 -6.04 5.80 4.23
C THR A 55 -5.65 4.74 3.23
N VAL A 56 -4.56 4.99 2.49
CA VAL A 56 -3.99 4.01 1.56
C VAL A 56 -2.94 3.19 2.30
N THR A 57 -3.21 1.92 2.52
CA THR A 57 -2.25 0.97 3.10
C THR A 57 -1.64 0.15 1.96
N VAL A 58 -0.32 0.24 1.80
CA VAL A 58 0.41 -0.58 0.84
C VAL A 58 0.99 -1.77 1.61
N SER A 59 0.38 -2.94 1.45
CA SER A 59 0.89 -4.19 2.03
C SER A 59 1.72 -4.91 0.97
N HIS A 60 3.04 -4.99 1.18
CA HIS A 60 3.92 -5.78 0.32
C HIS A 60 4.13 -7.17 0.94
N PRO A 61 3.97 -8.27 0.18
CA PRO A 61 4.25 -9.63 0.66
C PRO A 61 5.61 -9.73 1.35
N ILE A 62 6.67 -9.23 0.70
CA ILE A 62 8.03 -9.12 1.24
C ILE A 62 8.09 -8.41 2.60
N GLN A 63 7.32 -7.35 2.89
CA GLN A 63 7.36 -6.70 4.21
C GLN A 63 6.80 -7.61 5.31
N ARG A 64 5.75 -8.38 5.01
CA ARG A 64 5.20 -9.37 5.93
C ARG A 64 6.18 -10.52 6.15
N LEU A 65 6.83 -10.99 5.09
CA LEU A 65 7.86 -12.02 5.16
C LEU A 65 9.06 -11.55 5.98
N MET A 66 9.60 -10.36 5.70
CA MET A 66 10.72 -9.77 6.46
C MET A 66 10.38 -9.52 7.94
N ALA A 67 9.15 -9.09 8.24
CA ALA A 67 8.70 -8.95 9.63
C ALA A 67 8.67 -10.31 10.35
N LEU A 68 8.24 -11.36 9.64
CA LEU A 68 8.20 -12.72 10.18
C LEU A 68 9.61 -13.33 10.32
N GLU A 69 10.48 -13.14 9.33
CA GLU A 69 11.91 -13.50 9.39
C GLU A 69 12.58 -12.90 10.64
N LYS A 70 12.37 -11.60 10.86
CA LYS A 70 12.90 -10.90 12.04
C LYS A 70 12.31 -11.42 13.35
N ALA A 71 11.01 -11.72 13.38
CA ALA A 71 10.37 -12.30 14.55
C ALA A 71 10.90 -13.71 14.88
N LEU A 72 11.18 -14.54 13.86
CA LEU A 72 11.75 -15.87 14.03
C LEU A 72 13.18 -15.81 14.56
N VAL A 73 14.01 -14.92 14.01
CA VAL A 73 15.36 -14.66 14.52
C VAL A 73 15.34 -14.29 16.00
N GLN A 74 14.45 -13.38 16.40
CA GLN A 74 14.35 -12.94 17.79
C GLN A 74 13.78 -14.01 18.74
N ALA A 75 12.77 -14.76 18.31
CA ALA A 75 12.14 -15.79 19.15
C ALA A 75 13.04 -17.00 19.39
N TYR A 76 13.85 -17.37 18.39
CA TYR A 76 14.64 -18.61 18.41
C TYR A 76 16.16 -18.39 18.46
N GLY A 77 16.63 -17.13 18.52
CA GLY A 77 18.05 -16.80 18.59
C GLY A 77 18.84 -17.26 17.35
N LEU A 78 18.22 -17.24 16.18
CA LEU A 78 18.84 -17.71 14.93
C LEU A 78 19.78 -16.65 14.36
N THR A 79 20.81 -17.07 13.64
CA THR A 79 21.70 -16.15 12.89
C THR A 79 20.96 -15.49 11.72
N GLU A 80 20.09 -16.24 11.04
CA GLU A 80 19.25 -15.77 9.94
C GLU A 80 17.99 -16.64 9.87
N ALA A 81 16.86 -16.06 9.44
CA ALA A 81 15.65 -16.80 9.08
C ALA A 81 15.14 -16.27 7.75
N ARG A 82 14.63 -17.16 6.89
CA ARG A 82 14.06 -16.86 5.58
C ARG A 82 12.65 -17.40 5.49
N VAL A 83 11.70 -16.56 5.08
CA VAL A 83 10.29 -16.96 4.96
C VAL A 83 9.86 -16.77 3.51
N SER A 84 9.39 -17.85 2.90
CA SER A 84 8.79 -17.83 1.56
C SER A 84 7.28 -18.06 1.66
N GLU A 85 6.56 -17.61 0.64
CA GLU A 85 5.15 -17.98 0.48
C GLU A 85 5.06 -19.43 0.01
N ALA A 86 4.23 -20.24 0.66
CA ALA A 86 3.94 -21.58 0.19
C ALA A 86 3.01 -21.48 -1.04
N GLY A 87 3.54 -21.79 -2.22
CA GLY A 87 2.73 -22.05 -3.40
C GLY A 87 1.86 -23.31 -3.20
N PRO A 88 0.84 -23.53 -4.07
CA PRO A 88 0.05 -24.75 -4.03
C PRO A 88 0.97 -25.99 -4.09
N PRO A 89 0.64 -27.09 -3.37
CA PRO A 89 1.49 -28.27 -3.33
C PRO A 89 1.72 -28.81 -4.75
N GLY A 90 2.95 -28.70 -5.25
CA GLY A 90 3.34 -29.10 -6.60
C GLY A 90 4.00 -28.02 -7.48
N ALA A 91 4.14 -26.78 -7.01
CA ALA A 91 4.94 -25.76 -7.70
C ALA A 91 6.44 -25.93 -7.38
N GLU A 92 7.24 -26.16 -8.41
CA GLU A 92 8.68 -26.42 -8.37
C GLU A 92 9.46 -25.34 -7.59
N GLU A 93 10.23 -25.79 -6.60
CA GLU A 93 11.06 -24.98 -5.73
C GLU A 93 12.28 -24.46 -6.51
N VAL A 94 12.26 -23.16 -6.85
CA VAL A 94 13.43 -22.50 -7.45
C VAL A 94 14.54 -22.37 -6.42
N ARG A 95 15.59 -23.18 -6.62
CA ARG A 95 16.87 -23.11 -5.91
C ARG A 95 17.50 -21.73 -6.05
N GLY A 96 17.96 -21.18 -4.93
CA GLY A 96 18.81 -19.99 -4.93
C GLY A 96 19.21 -19.53 -3.53
N PHE A 97 19.92 -20.35 -2.76
CA PHE A 97 20.72 -19.86 -1.63
C PHE A 97 22.17 -19.76 -2.07
N GLU A 98 22.57 -18.58 -2.57
CA GLU A 98 23.98 -18.23 -2.72
C GLU A 98 24.22 -16.86 -2.08
N HIS A 99 24.78 -16.87 -0.86
CA HIS A 99 25.72 -15.89 -0.30
C HIS A 99 26.40 -16.64 0.85
N GLY A 100 27.63 -17.11 0.73
CA GLY A 100 28.78 -16.28 0.41
C GLY A 100 29.38 -15.84 1.74
N ALA A 101 30.06 -16.76 2.41
CA ALA A 101 30.89 -16.47 3.58
C ALA A 101 31.81 -15.29 3.25
N ARG A 102 31.73 -14.22 4.05
CA ARG A 102 32.79 -13.22 4.14
C ARG A 102 33.51 -13.43 5.45
N GLU A 103 34.65 -14.10 5.34
CA GLU A 103 35.75 -14.00 6.30
C GLU A 103 36.28 -12.57 6.34
N GLY A 104 36.72 -12.15 7.52
CA GLY A 104 37.33 -10.85 7.82
C GLY A 104 36.83 -10.39 9.20
N SER A 105 37.62 -10.35 10.26
CA SER A 105 39.06 -10.14 10.38
C SER A 105 39.64 -10.79 11.63
#